data_AF-A0A2L2YPA3-F1
#
_entry.id   AF-A0A2L2YPA3-F1
#
_cell.length_a   1.000
_cell.length_b   1.000
_cell.length_c   1.000
_cell.angle_alpha   90.00
_cell.angle_beta   90.00
_cell.angle_gamma   90.00
#
_symmetry.space_group_name_H-M   'P 1'
#
loop_
_entity.id
_entity.type
_entity.pdbx_description
1 polymer ?
#
loop_
_entity_poly.entity_id
_entity_poly.type
_entity_poly.pdbx_seq_one_letter_code
_entity_poly.pdbx_strand_id
1 'polypeptide(L)'
;ALNKFKIYEDSLLLCEKLLGEARPFISSGLDPSKYSSHEAVDRYETSKKILNKLLDGREQLQNAIQGCVEATSSISRPSSPDVGFASSLPEKEMQIKIQLQDYIEQLKAFSLSLESLISDWERINKLKLEIEKWIEEKECFIKSLEANPISFSVESLSNRLHEIEEIKIQITEKESDIDSVEKRKGKFKEVSNIGILKEKLRNLSAQVDRLMNKYISQKLAIEEMKVIFVEVENLIKLSDEKIG
;
A
#
# COMPACT_ATOMS: atom_id res chain seq x y z
N ALA A 1 -47.86 -13.65 -22.52
CA ALA A 1 -46.96 -14.81 -22.49
C ALA A 1 -45.90 -14.78 -23.58
N LEU A 2 -46.24 -14.72 -24.87
CA LEU A 2 -45.25 -14.71 -25.96
C LEU A 2 -44.15 -13.64 -25.82
N ASN A 3 -44.52 -12.42 -25.41
CA ASN A 3 -43.56 -11.35 -25.14
C ASN A 3 -42.58 -11.67 -23.99
N LYS A 4 -43.00 -12.43 -22.97
CA LYS A 4 -42.15 -12.81 -21.83
C LYS A 4 -41.13 -13.88 -22.23
N PHE A 5 -41.54 -14.86 -23.04
CA PHE A 5 -40.63 -15.85 -23.62
C PHE A 5 -39.58 -15.21 -24.54
N LYS A 6 -39.99 -14.22 -25.34
CA LYS A 6 -39.04 -13.45 -26.16
C LYS A 6 -38.00 -12.71 -25.31
N ILE A 7 -38.43 -12.01 -24.26
CA ILE A 7 -37.52 -11.33 -23.32
C ILE A 7 -36.53 -12.32 -22.68
N TYR A 8 -36.98 -13.53 -22.36
CA TYR A 8 -36.12 -14.58 -21.84
C TYR A 8 -35.08 -15.06 -22.87
N GLU A 9 -35.48 -15.36 -24.10
CA GLU A 9 -34.53 -15.73 -25.17
C GLU A 9 -33.52 -14.61 -25.44
N ASP A 10 -33.98 -13.35 -25.50
CA ASP A 10 -33.12 -12.18 -25.65
C ASP A 10 -32.12 -12.06 -24.49
N SER A 11 -32.54 -12.36 -23.25
CA SER A 11 -31.67 -12.34 -22.07
C SER A 11 -30.62 -13.46 -22.08
N LEU A 12 -30.96 -14.65 -22.60
CA LEU A 12 -29.99 -15.74 -22.78
C LEU A 12 -28.92 -15.36 -23.80
N LEU A 13 -29.34 -14.80 -24.95
CA LEU A 13 -28.42 -14.34 -26.00
C LEU A 13 -27.50 -13.22 -25.50
N LEU A 14 -28.03 -12.29 -24.70
CA LEU A 14 -27.23 -11.26 -24.05
C LEU A 14 -26.16 -11.88 -23.14
N CYS A 15 -26.54 -12.84 -22.29
CA CYS A 15 -25.61 -13.50 -21.38
C CYS A 15 -24.51 -14.25 -22.14
N GLU A 16 -24.85 -14.97 -23.22
CA GLU A 16 -23.85 -15.64 -24.07
C GLU A 16 -22.86 -14.65 -24.68
N LYS A 17 -23.36 -13.50 -25.16
CA LYS A 17 -22.51 -12.43 -25.69
C LYS A 17 -21.55 -11.90 -24.62
N LEU A 18 -22.06 -11.60 -23.42
CA LEU A 18 -21.26 -11.09 -22.30
C LEU A 18 -20.19 -12.10 -21.84
N LEU A 19 -20.55 -13.39 -21.77
CA LEU A 19 -19.60 -14.47 -21.50
C LEU A 19 -18.51 -14.53 -22.58
N GLY A 20 -18.89 -14.39 -23.86
CA GLY A 20 -17.95 -14.32 -24.97
C GLY A 20 -16.98 -13.13 -24.88
N GLU A 21 -17.47 -11.95 -24.49
CA GLU A 21 -16.65 -10.74 -24.28
C GLU A 21 -15.70 -10.88 -23.07
N ALA A 22 -16.13 -11.56 -22.00
CA ALA A 22 -15.34 -11.75 -20.78
C ALA A 22 -14.26 -12.83 -20.92
N ARG A 23 -14.50 -13.84 -21.77
CA ARG A 23 -13.65 -15.03 -21.91
C ARG A 23 -12.17 -14.72 -22.19
N PRO A 24 -11.78 -13.81 -23.09
CA PRO A 24 -10.37 -13.50 -23.35
C PRO A 24 -9.65 -12.96 -22.11
N PHE A 25 -10.33 -12.14 -21.31
CA PHE A 25 -9.77 -11.57 -20.09
C PHE A 25 -9.50 -12.66 -19.05
N ILE A 26 -10.46 -13.55 -18.83
CA ILE A 26 -10.35 -14.66 -17.88
C ILE A 26 -9.29 -15.67 -18.35
N SER A 27 -9.28 -15.99 -19.65
CA SER A 27 -8.32 -16.94 -20.24
C SER A 27 -6.88 -16.42 -20.26
N SER A 28 -6.67 -15.11 -20.13
CA SER A 28 -5.32 -14.51 -20.06
C SER A 28 -4.57 -14.83 -18.75
N GLY A 29 -5.26 -15.41 -17.77
CA GLY A 29 -4.69 -15.78 -16.48
C GLY A 29 -4.89 -14.67 -15.44
N LEU A 30 -5.71 -14.96 -14.44
CA LEU A 30 -6.04 -14.05 -13.34
C LEU A 30 -5.00 -14.14 -12.22
N ASP A 31 -3.77 -13.75 -12.53
CA ASP A 31 -2.65 -13.75 -11.57
C ASP A 31 -2.19 -12.32 -11.28
N PRO A 32 -2.57 -11.74 -10.11
CA PRO A 32 -2.22 -10.39 -9.72
C PRO A 32 -0.71 -10.14 -9.63
N SER A 33 0.09 -11.18 -9.37
CA SER A 33 1.54 -11.04 -9.11
C SER A 33 2.36 -10.67 -10.36
N LYS A 34 1.75 -10.77 -11.54
CA LYS A 34 2.40 -10.48 -12.83
C LYS A 34 2.40 -9.01 -13.21
N TYR A 35 1.57 -8.19 -12.56
CA TYR A 35 1.34 -6.81 -12.95
C TYR A 35 2.20 -5.83 -12.14
N SER A 36 2.73 -4.81 -12.83
CA SER A 36 3.26 -3.59 -12.19
C SER A 36 2.16 -2.79 -11.50
N SER A 37 2.52 -1.77 -10.72
CA SER A 37 1.54 -0.95 -9.99
C SER A 37 0.51 -0.31 -10.93
N HIS A 38 0.95 0.29 -12.04
CA HIS A 38 0.06 0.90 -13.03
C HIS A 38 -0.84 -0.13 -13.72
N GLU A 39 -0.25 -1.25 -14.16
CA GLU A 39 -1.00 -2.32 -14.82
C GLU A 39 -2.04 -2.94 -13.87
N ALA A 40 -1.75 -3.06 -12.58
CA ALA A 40 -2.69 -3.57 -11.59
C ALA A 40 -3.94 -2.69 -11.48
N VAL A 41 -3.79 -1.36 -11.53
CA VAL A 41 -4.91 -0.40 -11.53
C VAL A 41 -5.75 -0.55 -12.80
N ASP A 42 -5.12 -0.57 -13.97
CA ASP A 42 -5.82 -0.74 -15.25
C ASP A 42 -6.60 -2.08 -15.30
N ARG A 43 -5.97 -3.14 -14.78
CA ARG A 43 -6.57 -4.48 -14.69
C ARG A 43 -7.72 -4.52 -13.69
N TYR A 44 -7.61 -3.82 -12.57
CA TYR A 44 -8.66 -3.72 -11.57
C TYR A 44 -9.91 -3.04 -12.15
N GLU A 45 -9.72 -1.90 -12.82
CA GLU A 45 -10.81 -1.16 -13.47
C GLU A 45 -11.47 -1.98 -14.58
N THR A 46 -10.66 -2.67 -15.39
CA THR A 46 -11.17 -3.56 -16.44
C THR A 46 -11.96 -4.73 -15.84
N SER A 47 -11.43 -5.38 -14.81
CA SER A 47 -12.09 -6.48 -14.09
C SER A 47 -13.43 -6.05 -13.51
N LYS A 48 -13.48 -4.88 -12.85
CA LYS A 48 -14.72 -4.30 -12.32
C LYS A 48 -15.76 -4.03 -13.40
N LYS A 49 -15.36 -3.46 -14.53
CA LYS A 49 -16.27 -3.20 -15.66
C LYS A 49 -16.88 -4.49 -16.21
N ILE A 50 -16.08 -5.54 -16.38
CA ILE A 50 -16.57 -6.85 -16.84
C ILE A 50 -17.48 -7.48 -15.78
N LEU A 51 -17.07 -7.46 -14.52
CA LEU A 51 -17.85 -7.99 -13.40
C LEU A 51 -19.24 -7.35 -13.31
N ASN A 52 -19.32 -6.01 -13.41
CA ASN A 52 -20.61 -5.30 -13.37
C ASN A 52 -21.52 -5.72 -14.52
N LYS A 53 -20.98 -5.79 -15.75
CA LYS A 53 -21.77 -6.27 -16.91
C LYS A 53 -22.32 -7.69 -16.70
N LEU A 54 -21.52 -8.59 -16.13
CA LEU A 54 -21.96 -9.98 -15.87
C LEU A 54 -23.00 -10.05 -14.75
N LEU A 55 -22.87 -9.21 -13.71
CA LEU A 55 -23.86 -9.10 -12.64
C LEU A 55 -25.20 -8.59 -13.17
N ASP A 56 -25.17 -7.54 -13.99
CA ASP A 56 -26.37 -6.98 -14.64
C ASP A 56 -27.02 -8.01 -15.56
N GLY A 57 -26.23 -8.73 -16.37
CA GLY A 57 -26.73 -9.80 -17.23
C GLY A 57 -27.39 -10.93 -16.44
N ARG A 58 -26.78 -11.35 -15.32
CA ARG A 58 -27.33 -12.37 -14.43
C ARG A 58 -28.65 -11.93 -13.81
N GLU A 59 -28.75 -10.68 -13.35
CA GLU A 59 -29.99 -10.12 -12.80
C GLU A 59 -31.10 -10.06 -13.86
N GLN A 60 -30.77 -9.59 -15.07
CA GLN A 60 -31.72 -9.55 -16.19
C GLN A 60 -32.24 -10.95 -16.56
N LEU A 61 -31.36 -11.94 -16.63
CA LEU A 61 -31.74 -13.33 -16.88
C LEU A 61 -32.66 -13.87 -15.77
N GLN A 62 -32.34 -13.61 -14.50
CA GLN A 62 -33.16 -14.03 -13.36
C GLN A 62 -34.58 -13.41 -13.42
N ASN A 63 -34.67 -12.12 -13.74
CA ASN A 63 -35.95 -11.43 -13.89
C ASN A 63 -36.76 -11.96 -15.07
N ALA A 64 -36.10 -12.29 -16.20
CA ALA A 64 -36.76 -12.86 -17.37
C ALA A 64 -37.31 -14.27 -17.12
N ILE A 65 -36.55 -15.11 -16.39
CA ILE A 65 -37.00 -16.44 -15.96
C ILE A 65 -38.24 -16.32 -15.07
N GLN A 66 -38.19 -15.46 -14.05
CA GLN A 66 -39.31 -15.24 -13.15
C GLN A 66 -40.57 -14.79 -13.92
N GLY A 67 -40.40 -13.86 -14.87
CA GLY A 67 -41.49 -13.42 -15.74
C GLY A 67 -42.07 -14.52 -16.64
N CYS A 68 -41.27 -15.51 -17.04
CA CYS A 68 -41.74 -16.69 -17.79
C CYS A 68 -42.48 -17.68 -16.90
N VAL A 69 -41.99 -17.92 -15.68
CA VAL A 69 -42.65 -18.76 -14.68
C VAL A 69 -44.03 -18.19 -14.35
N GLU A 70 -44.13 -16.89 -14.05
CA GLU A 70 -45.41 -16.21 -13.77
C GLU A 70 -46.38 -16.27 -14.95
N ALA A 71 -45.89 -16.02 -16.17
CA ALA A 71 -46.71 -16.10 -17.38
C ALA A 71 -47.22 -17.51 -17.65
N THR A 72 -46.43 -18.54 -17.34
CA THR A 72 -46.79 -19.94 -17.50
C THR A 72 -47.78 -20.37 -16.43
N SER A 73 -47.54 -20.04 -15.15
CA SER A 73 -48.45 -20.28 -14.04
C SER A 73 -49.81 -19.59 -14.23
N SER A 74 -49.84 -18.42 -14.86
CA SER A 74 -51.08 -17.70 -15.19
C SER A 74 -51.88 -18.34 -16.33
N ILE A 75 -51.25 -19.19 -17.16
CA ILE A 75 -51.87 -19.87 -18.30
C ILE A 75 -52.29 -21.30 -17.95
N SER A 76 -51.65 -21.93 -16.96
CA SER A 76 -51.95 -23.30 -16.52
C SER A 76 -53.35 -23.42 -15.89
N ARG A 77 -54.35 -23.63 -16.75
CA ARG A 77 -55.54 -24.47 -16.48
C ARG A 77 -55.15 -25.96 -16.66
N PRO A 78 -55.81 -26.91 -15.98
CA PRO A 78 -55.41 -28.32 -16.01
C PRO A 78 -55.80 -28.94 -17.36
N SER A 79 -54.87 -29.07 -18.30
CA SER A 79 -55.02 -29.92 -19.48
C SER A 79 -53.65 -30.26 -20.06
N SER A 80 -53.16 -31.43 -19.67
CA SER A 80 -52.20 -32.36 -20.31
C SER A 80 -50.88 -31.90 -20.95
N PRO A 81 -49.87 -32.80 -20.99
CA PRO A 81 -48.47 -32.45 -21.15
C PRO A 81 -48.00 -32.75 -22.58
N ASP A 82 -47.84 -31.73 -23.43
CA ASP A 82 -47.03 -31.85 -24.64
C ASP A 82 -45.63 -31.27 -24.38
N VAL A 83 -44.79 -32.12 -23.79
CA VAL A 83 -43.40 -31.83 -23.42
C VAL A 83 -42.49 -32.27 -24.57
N GLY A 84 -42.47 -31.48 -25.65
CA GLY A 84 -41.58 -31.70 -26.80
C GLY A 84 -40.60 -30.56 -27.06
N PHE A 85 -40.92 -29.34 -26.61
CA PHE A 85 -40.11 -28.12 -26.84
C PHE A 85 -39.18 -27.77 -25.66
N ALA A 86 -39.26 -28.52 -24.56
CA ALA A 86 -38.76 -28.09 -23.25
C ALA A 86 -37.48 -28.79 -22.78
N SER A 87 -36.83 -29.66 -23.56
CA SER A 87 -35.65 -30.41 -23.08
C SER A 87 -34.32 -29.67 -23.25
N SER A 88 -34.12 -28.92 -24.35
CA SER A 88 -32.85 -28.26 -24.66
C SER A 88 -32.70 -26.84 -24.06
N LEU A 89 -33.81 -26.13 -23.87
CA LEU A 89 -33.82 -24.78 -23.29
C LEU A 89 -33.35 -24.76 -21.82
N PRO A 90 -33.80 -25.67 -20.93
CA PRO A 90 -33.30 -25.74 -19.55
C PRO A 90 -31.82 -26.09 -19.46
N GLU A 91 -31.31 -26.93 -20.38
CA GLU A 91 -29.89 -27.29 -20.41
C GLU A 91 -29.02 -26.08 -20.79
N LYS A 92 -29.40 -25.35 -21.84
CA LYS A 92 -28.70 -24.13 -22.27
C LYS A 92 -28.71 -23.06 -21.18
N GLU A 93 -29.85 -22.82 -20.54
CA GLU A 93 -29.97 -21.89 -19.41
C GLU A 93 -29.04 -22.29 -18.27
N MET A 94 -29.03 -23.57 -17.90
CA MET A 94 -28.20 -24.10 -16.83
C MET A 94 -26.71 -23.88 -17.13
N GLN A 95 -26.26 -24.17 -18.35
CA GLN A 95 -24.88 -23.95 -18.75
C GLN A 95 -24.48 -22.46 -18.66
N ILE A 96 -25.33 -21.55 -19.16
CA ILE A 96 -25.11 -20.11 -19.08
C ILE A 96 -25.04 -19.63 -17.62
N LYS A 97 -25.94 -20.10 -16.76
CA LYS A 97 -25.94 -19.77 -15.33
C LYS A 97 -24.67 -20.22 -14.62
N ILE A 98 -24.22 -21.45 -14.88
CA ILE A 98 -22.98 -22.00 -14.30
C ILE A 98 -21.78 -21.17 -14.75
N GLN A 99 -21.67 -20.89 -16.05
CA GLN A 99 -20.55 -20.09 -16.59
C GLN A 99 -20.56 -18.64 -16.08
N LEU A 100 -21.73 -17.99 -16.02
CA LEU A 100 -21.87 -16.65 -15.43
C LEU A 100 -21.39 -16.63 -13.99
N GLN A 101 -21.84 -17.60 -13.20
CA GLN A 101 -21.48 -17.67 -11.79
C GLN A 101 -19.97 -17.91 -11.60
N ASP A 102 -19.38 -18.83 -12.36
CA ASP A 102 -17.96 -19.11 -12.35
C ASP A 102 -17.13 -17.87 -12.72
N TYR A 103 -17.48 -17.17 -13.80
CA TYR A 103 -16.77 -15.96 -14.23
C TYR A 103 -16.90 -14.83 -13.20
N ILE A 104 -18.09 -14.66 -12.61
CA ILE A 104 -18.33 -13.67 -11.55
C ILE A 104 -17.47 -13.97 -10.32
N GLU A 105 -17.40 -15.22 -9.88
CA GLU A 105 -16.60 -15.63 -8.71
C GLU A 105 -15.10 -15.42 -8.95
N GLN A 106 -14.60 -15.84 -10.11
CA GLN A 106 -13.22 -15.63 -10.50
C GLN A 106 -12.84 -14.14 -10.56
N LEU A 107 -13.67 -13.31 -11.19
CA LEU A 107 -13.44 -11.86 -11.29
C LEU A 107 -13.55 -11.16 -9.94
N LYS A 108 -14.44 -11.60 -9.04
CA LYS A 108 -14.50 -11.07 -7.67
C LYS A 108 -13.24 -11.37 -6.89
N ALA A 109 -12.80 -12.63 -6.89
CA ALA A 109 -11.58 -13.04 -6.20
C ALA A 109 -10.35 -12.30 -6.76
N PHE A 110 -10.27 -12.18 -8.08
CA PHE A 110 -9.19 -11.44 -8.76
C PHE A 110 -9.21 -9.95 -8.43
N SER A 111 -10.39 -9.31 -8.47
CA SER A 111 -10.54 -7.88 -8.14
C SER A 111 -10.14 -7.59 -6.70
N LEU A 112 -10.58 -8.43 -5.74
CA LEU A 112 -10.17 -8.29 -4.33
C LEU A 112 -8.65 -8.43 -4.15
N SER A 113 -8.04 -9.35 -4.89
CA SER A 113 -6.59 -9.56 -4.83
C SER A 113 -5.83 -8.37 -5.42
N LEU A 114 -6.31 -7.81 -6.54
CA LEU A 114 -5.75 -6.59 -7.13
C LEU A 114 -5.94 -5.37 -6.22
N GLU A 115 -7.10 -5.21 -5.59
CA GLU A 115 -7.37 -4.12 -4.66
C GLU A 115 -6.43 -4.15 -3.46
N SER A 116 -6.22 -5.33 -2.86
CA SER A 116 -5.23 -5.52 -1.81
C SER A 116 -3.82 -5.18 -2.29
N LEU A 117 -3.47 -5.58 -3.52
CA LEU A 117 -2.15 -5.29 -4.10
C LEU A 117 -1.95 -3.78 -4.30
N ILE A 118 -2.93 -3.09 -4.88
CA ILE A 118 -2.91 -1.64 -5.12
C ILE A 118 -2.82 -0.88 -3.79
N SER A 119 -3.61 -1.26 -2.79
CA SER A 119 -3.56 -0.64 -1.46
C SER A 119 -2.20 -0.81 -0.80
N ASP A 120 -1.57 -1.98 -0.92
CA ASP A 120 -0.21 -2.19 -0.44
C ASP A 120 0.82 -1.30 -1.16
N TRP A 121 0.70 -1.14 -2.48
CA TRP A 121 1.54 -0.24 -3.26
C TRP A 121 1.39 1.22 -2.82
N GLU A 122 0.16 1.71 -2.66
CA GLU A 122 -0.12 3.07 -2.19
C GLU A 122 0.46 3.32 -0.81
N ARG A 123 0.29 2.36 0.11
CA ARG A 123 0.85 2.43 1.47
C ARG A 123 2.38 2.48 1.44
N ILE A 124 3.02 1.62 0.63
CA ILE A 124 4.49 1.60 0.48
C ILE A 124 4.98 2.92 -0.13
N ASN A 125 4.31 3.43 -1.15
CA ASN A 125 4.68 4.68 -1.80
C ASN A 125 4.52 5.88 -0.85
N LYS A 126 3.44 5.92 -0.06
CA LYS A 126 3.24 6.95 0.96
C LYS A 126 4.37 6.94 1.99
N LEU A 127 4.69 5.77 2.55
CA LEU A 127 5.80 5.61 3.50
C LEU A 127 7.13 6.06 2.88
N LYS A 128 7.39 5.70 1.62
CA LYS A 128 8.58 6.12 0.87
C LYS A 128 8.69 7.64 0.83
N LEU A 129 7.63 8.33 0.41
CA LEU A 129 7.60 9.79 0.30
C LEU A 129 7.77 10.47 1.66
N GLU A 130 7.14 9.93 2.71
CA GLU A 130 7.28 10.44 4.07
C GLU A 130 8.74 10.32 4.56
N ILE A 131 9.39 9.18 4.33
CA ILE A 131 10.80 8.98 4.68
C ILE A 131 11.72 9.87 3.85
N GLU A 132 11.50 9.98 2.53
CA GLU A 132 12.30 10.86 1.66
C GLU A 132 12.26 12.30 2.16
N LYS A 133 11.06 12.82 2.42
CA LYS A 133 10.87 14.18 2.93
C LYS A 133 11.55 14.37 4.29
N TRP A 134 11.37 13.41 5.20
CA TRP A 134 11.98 13.47 6.53
C TRP A 134 13.52 13.47 6.45
N ILE A 135 14.11 12.67 5.56
CA ILE A 135 15.56 12.68 5.33
C ILE A 135 16.01 14.06 4.87
N GLU A 136 15.35 14.65 3.87
CA GLU A 136 15.69 15.99 3.35
C GLU A 136 15.61 17.06 4.44
N GLU A 137 14.56 17.03 5.26
CA GLU A 137 14.38 17.93 6.40
C GLU A 137 15.52 17.77 7.43
N LYS A 138 15.88 16.53 7.79
CA LYS A 138 16.94 16.26 8.78
C LYS A 138 18.34 16.53 8.25
N GLU A 139 18.62 16.27 6.97
CA GLU A 139 19.87 16.66 6.34
C GLU A 139 20.06 18.18 6.35
N CYS A 140 19.01 18.95 6.05
CA CYS A 140 19.06 20.41 6.14
C CYS A 140 19.29 20.88 7.58
N PHE A 141 18.61 20.26 8.55
CA PHE A 141 18.79 20.55 9.96
C PHE A 141 20.22 20.28 10.43
N ILE A 142 20.78 19.11 10.12
CA ILE A 142 22.16 18.75 10.50
C ILE A 142 23.17 19.71 9.86
N LYS A 143 23.02 20.04 8.58
CA LYS A 143 23.87 21.04 7.92
C LYS A 143 23.81 22.40 8.62
N SER A 144 22.63 22.81 9.09
CA SER A 144 22.48 24.05 9.85
C SER A 144 23.18 23.98 11.23
N LEU A 145 23.14 22.83 11.90
CA LEU A 145 23.85 22.62 13.16
C LEU A 145 25.37 22.64 12.97
N GLU A 146 25.85 22.07 11.86
CA GLU A 146 27.28 22.06 11.50
C GLU A 146 27.80 23.46 11.14
N ALA A 147 26.98 24.25 10.44
CA ALA A 147 27.33 25.62 10.04
C ALA A 147 27.33 26.61 11.22
N ASN A 148 26.52 26.34 12.26
CA ASN A 148 26.43 27.20 13.43
C ASN A 148 27.65 26.99 14.35
N PRO A 149 28.40 28.06 14.69
CA PRO A 149 29.49 27.98 15.64
C PRO A 149 29.02 27.35 16.95
N ILE A 150 29.81 26.41 17.46
CA ILE A 150 29.43 25.65 18.65
C ILE A 150 29.60 26.55 19.87
N SER A 151 28.53 26.68 20.66
CA SER A 151 28.57 27.48 21.89
C SER A 151 29.41 26.77 22.97
N PHE A 152 30.13 27.56 23.79
CA PHE A 152 30.87 27.06 24.95
C PHE A 152 29.97 26.80 26.18
N SER A 153 28.65 26.98 26.05
CA SER A 153 27.70 26.65 27.12
C SER A 153 27.43 25.14 27.15
N VAL A 154 27.72 24.51 28.29
CA VAL A 154 27.46 23.08 28.54
C VAL A 154 25.98 22.74 28.42
N GLU A 155 25.09 23.66 28.80
CA GLU A 155 23.64 23.49 28.69
C GLU A 155 23.20 23.47 27.22
N SER A 156 23.68 24.42 26.42
CA SER A 156 23.41 24.46 24.98
C SER A 156 23.94 23.22 24.26
N LEU A 157 25.13 22.73 24.64
CA LEU A 157 25.70 21.48 24.13
C LEU A 157 24.87 20.26 24.52
N SER A 158 24.36 20.22 25.75
CA SER A 158 23.54 19.11 26.23
C SER A 158 22.18 19.07 25.51
N ASN A 159 21.56 20.23 25.27
CA ASN A 159 20.33 20.32 24.47
C ASN A 159 20.56 19.85 23.02
N ARG A 160 21.66 20.29 22.38
CA ARG A 160 22.01 19.83 21.03
C ARG A 160 22.28 18.33 20.97
N LEU A 161 22.97 17.77 21.96
CA LEU A 161 23.19 16.33 22.05
C LEU A 161 21.87 15.58 22.13
N HIS A 162 20.94 16.04 22.97
CA HIS A 162 19.63 15.44 23.10
C HIS A 162 18.84 15.47 21.79
N GLU A 163 18.84 16.59 21.06
CA GLU A 163 18.21 16.70 19.74
C GLU A 163 18.79 15.70 18.72
N ILE A 164 20.10 15.46 18.77
CA ILE A 164 20.80 14.56 17.84
C ILE A 164 20.59 13.09 18.24
N GLU A 165 20.54 12.79 19.54
CA GLU A 165 20.15 11.47 20.05
C GLU A 165 18.73 11.11 19.63
N GLU A 166 17.80 12.05 19.73
CA GLU A 166 16.42 11.87 19.27
C GLU A 166 16.36 11.59 17.76
N ILE A 167 17.12 12.33 16.94
CA ILE A 167 17.23 12.03 15.51
C ILE A 167 17.77 10.61 15.29
N LYS A 168 18.76 10.17 16.07
CA LYS A 168 19.32 8.81 15.95
C LYS A 168 18.29 7.73 16.26
N ILE A 169 17.47 7.93 17.29
CA ILE A 169 16.36 7.02 17.61
C ILE A 169 15.38 6.96 16.43
N GLN A 170 14.97 8.12 15.90
CA GLN A 170 14.08 8.19 14.74
C GLN A 170 14.66 7.51 13.48
N ILE A 171 15.98 7.60 13.23
CA ILE A 171 16.62 6.85 12.13
C ILE A 171 16.40 5.35 12.29
N THR A 172 16.62 4.80 13.50
CA THR A 172 16.45 3.36 13.73
C THR A 172 15.01 2.90 13.53
N GLU A 173 14.03 3.75 13.88
CA GLU A 173 12.62 3.49 13.60
C GLU A 173 12.35 3.46 12.08
N LYS A 174 12.88 4.43 11.32
CA LYS A 174 12.72 4.47 9.85
C LYS A 174 13.44 3.32 9.15
N GLU A 175 14.57 2.86 9.66
CA GLU A 175 15.24 1.66 9.15
C GLU A 175 14.38 0.40 9.38
N SER A 176 13.75 0.29 10.55
CA SER A 176 12.80 -0.80 10.86
C SER A 176 11.56 -0.79 9.95
N ASP A 177 11.02 0.40 9.66
CA ASP A 177 9.92 0.60 8.70
C ASP A 177 10.31 0.10 7.30
N ILE A 178 11.51 0.46 6.83
CA ILE A 178 12.05 0.01 5.55
C ILE A 178 12.21 -1.52 5.53
N ASP A 179 12.83 -2.10 6.56
CA ASP A 179 13.04 -3.55 6.65
C ASP A 179 11.72 -4.33 6.64
N SER A 180 10.68 -3.77 7.26
CA SER A 180 9.33 -4.33 7.25
C SER A 180 8.70 -4.34 5.86
N VAL A 181 9.05 -3.38 5.00
CA VAL A 181 8.66 -3.37 3.58
C VAL A 181 9.54 -4.32 2.76
N GLU A 182 10.85 -4.38 3.01
CA GLU A 182 11.75 -5.29 2.30
C GLU A 182 11.38 -6.76 2.49
N LYS A 183 10.95 -7.15 3.70
CA LYS A 183 10.44 -8.53 3.95
C LYS A 183 9.22 -8.86 3.09
N ARG A 184 8.46 -7.86 2.64
CA ARG A 184 7.31 -8.03 1.74
C ARG A 184 7.69 -8.05 0.26
N LYS A 185 8.93 -7.67 -0.12
CA LYS A 185 9.44 -7.65 -1.53
C LYS A 185 9.27 -8.98 -2.26
N GLY A 186 9.21 -10.11 -1.56
CA GLY A 186 8.94 -11.41 -2.18
C GLY A 186 7.63 -11.46 -2.99
N LYS A 187 6.72 -10.49 -2.81
CA LYS A 187 5.47 -10.34 -3.55
C LYS A 187 5.47 -9.25 -4.64
N PHE A 188 6.53 -8.46 -4.74
CA PHE A 188 6.52 -7.20 -5.50
C PHE A 188 7.80 -7.04 -6.33
N LYS A 189 7.67 -7.03 -7.66
CA LYS A 189 8.80 -6.93 -8.59
C LYS A 189 9.40 -5.51 -8.67
N GLU A 190 8.65 -4.51 -8.21
CA GLU A 190 8.88 -3.08 -8.48
C GLU A 190 9.22 -2.29 -7.20
N VAL A 191 10.20 -2.77 -6.43
CA VAL A 191 10.65 -2.11 -5.17
C VAL A 191 12.04 -1.48 -5.35
N SER A 192 12.34 -1.03 -6.56
CA SER A 192 13.68 -0.61 -7.01
C SER A 192 14.24 0.62 -6.27
N ASN A 193 13.40 1.41 -5.58
CA ASN A 193 13.83 2.67 -4.96
C ASN A 193 14.00 2.61 -3.43
N ILE A 194 13.64 1.50 -2.78
CA ILE A 194 13.79 1.36 -1.32
C ILE A 194 15.27 1.20 -0.91
N GLY A 195 16.09 0.58 -1.76
CA GLY A 195 17.53 0.46 -1.49
C GLY A 195 18.22 1.82 -1.41
N ILE A 196 17.79 2.78 -2.23
CA ILE A 196 18.32 4.16 -2.22
C ILE A 196 17.97 4.84 -0.90
N LEU A 197 16.74 4.67 -0.40
CA LEU A 197 16.33 5.22 0.89
C LEU A 197 17.13 4.67 2.06
N LYS A 198 17.37 3.37 2.07
CA LYS A 198 18.19 2.70 3.09
C LYS A 198 19.62 3.25 3.11
N GLU A 199 20.20 3.47 1.94
CA GLU A 199 21.52 4.08 1.82
C GLU A 199 21.53 5.55 2.28
N LYS A 200 20.49 6.33 1.95
CA LYS A 200 20.33 7.69 2.47
C LYS A 200 20.23 7.73 4.00
N LEU A 201 19.44 6.84 4.62
CA LEU A 201 19.36 6.73 6.09
C LEU A 201 20.70 6.35 6.71
N ARG A 202 21.43 5.41 6.11
CA ARG A 202 22.78 5.04 6.57
C ARG A 202 23.74 6.24 6.53
N ASN A 203 23.69 7.02 5.45
CA ASN A 203 24.51 8.24 5.32
C ASN A 203 24.12 9.31 6.34
N LEU A 204 22.82 9.48 6.60
CA LEU A 204 22.32 10.37 7.64
C LEU A 204 22.78 9.91 9.04
N SER A 205 22.69 8.61 9.33
CA SER A 205 23.16 8.00 10.58
C SER A 205 24.64 8.27 10.82
N ALA A 206 25.48 8.07 9.79
CA ALA A 206 26.90 8.38 9.86
C ALA A 206 27.21 9.88 10.04
N GLN A 207 26.34 10.78 9.55
CA GLN A 207 26.45 12.23 9.83
C GLN A 207 26.09 12.54 11.28
N VAL A 208 24.98 11.99 11.77
CA VAL A 208 24.52 12.11 13.16
C VAL A 208 25.59 11.62 14.14
N ASP A 209 26.19 10.46 13.90
CA ASP A 209 27.26 9.91 14.75
C ASP A 209 28.50 10.79 14.79
N ARG A 210 28.93 11.31 13.65
CA ARG A 210 30.07 12.25 13.58
C ARG A 210 29.79 13.53 14.37
N LEU A 211 28.58 14.08 14.22
CA LEU A 211 28.17 15.30 14.91
C LEU A 211 28.04 15.08 16.43
N MET A 212 27.44 13.97 16.84
CA MET A 212 27.32 13.57 18.24
C MET A 212 28.69 13.44 18.90
N ASN A 213 29.62 12.72 18.26
CA ASN A 213 30.99 12.57 18.75
C ASN A 213 31.70 13.92 18.90
N LYS A 214 31.53 14.84 17.93
CA LYS A 214 32.09 16.19 18.00
C LYS A 214 31.58 16.96 19.23
N TYR A 215 30.27 16.92 19.50
CA TYR A 215 29.68 17.59 20.65
C TYR A 215 30.07 16.96 21.98
N ILE A 216 30.16 15.62 22.05
CA ILE A 216 30.65 14.90 23.23
C ILE A 216 32.09 15.32 23.55
N SER A 217 32.99 15.26 22.56
CA SER A 217 34.40 15.65 22.74
C SER A 217 34.54 17.10 23.19
N GLN A 218 33.73 18.01 22.64
CA GLN A 218 33.77 19.41 23.03
C GLN A 218 33.24 19.65 24.44
N LYS A 219 32.17 18.95 24.84
CA LYS A 219 31.65 19.02 26.21
C LYS A 219 32.70 18.58 27.22
N LEU A 220 33.38 17.46 26.96
CA LEU A 220 34.49 16.96 27.79
C LEU A 220 35.62 17.99 27.89
N ALA A 221 36.05 18.58 26.77
CA ALA A 221 37.10 19.60 26.77
C ALA A 221 36.72 20.85 27.59
N ILE A 222 35.46 21.28 27.54
CA ILE A 222 34.97 22.41 28.36
C ILE A 222 34.95 22.05 29.84
N GLU A 223 34.54 20.84 30.19
CA GLU A 223 34.56 20.34 31.57
C GLU A 223 36.00 20.25 32.11
N GLU A 224 36.95 19.77 31.32
CA GLU A 224 38.38 19.77 31.66
C GLU A 224 38.93 21.18 31.85
N MET A 225 38.62 22.11 30.94
CA MET A 225 39.02 23.52 31.07
C MET A 225 38.49 24.16 32.35
N LYS A 226 37.24 23.84 32.76
CA LYS A 226 36.66 24.33 34.02
C LYS A 226 37.43 23.80 35.23
N VAL A 227 37.84 22.54 35.23
CA VAL A 227 38.65 21.96 36.32
C VAL A 227 40.01 22.66 36.41
N ILE A 228 40.69 22.84 35.28
CA ILE A 228 41.99 23.55 35.23
C ILE A 228 41.84 24.99 35.74
N PHE A 229 40.76 25.67 35.36
CA PHE A 229 40.50 27.05 35.80
C PHE A 229 40.35 27.14 37.32
N VAL A 230 39.60 26.23 37.94
CA VAL A 230 39.46 26.16 39.41
C VAL A 230 40.81 25.90 40.09
N GLU A 231 41.63 25.00 39.54
CA GLU A 231 42.96 24.72 40.09
C GLU A 231 43.87 25.97 40.05
N VAL A 232 43.86 26.69 38.92
CA VAL A 232 44.61 27.94 38.77
C VAL A 232 44.11 29.01 39.74
N GLU A 233 42.79 29.18 39.89
CA GLU A 233 42.22 30.11 40.88
C GLU A 233 42.65 29.79 42.31
N ASN A 234 42.69 28.50 42.68
CA ASN A 234 43.14 28.07 44.00
C ASN A 234 44.63 28.36 44.22
N LEU A 235 45.48 28.12 43.22
CA LEU A 235 46.91 28.45 43.29
C LEU A 235 47.16 29.95 43.44
N ILE A 236 46.38 30.78 42.74
CA ILE A 236 46.46 32.25 42.86
C ILE A 236 46.10 32.67 44.29
N LYS A 237 44.97 32.20 44.83
CA LYS A 237 44.54 32.50 46.21
C LYS A 237 45.61 32.10 47.25
N LEU A 238 46.18 30.90 47.11
CA LEU A 238 47.26 30.42 47.98
C LEU A 238 48.53 31.27 47.86
N SER A 239 48.80 31.86 46.69
CA SER A 239 49.93 32.76 46.50
C SER A 239 49.72 34.12 47.15
N ASP A 240 48.49 34.66 47.07
CA ASP A 240 48.12 35.92 47.71
C ASP A 240 48.19 35.83 49.24
N GLU A 241 47.76 34.70 49.82
CA GLU A 241 47.85 34.43 51.27
C GLU A 241 49.29 34.28 51.78
N LYS A 242 50.26 33.96 50.92
CA LYS A 242 51.67 33.83 51.29
C LYS A 242 52.45 35.14 51.23
N ILE A 243 51.89 36.15 50.57
CA ILE A 243 52.54 37.45 50.32
C ILE A 243 51.96 38.55 51.23
N GLY A 244 50.76 38.37 51.79
CA GLY A 244 50.16 39.21 52.84
C GLY A 244 50.56 38.82 54.26
#